data_AF-A0A0J7I6W2-F1
#
_entry.id   AF-A0A0J7I6W2-F1
#
_cell.length_a   1.000
_cell.length_b   1.000
_cell.length_c   1.000
_cell.angle_alpha   90.00
_cell.angle_beta   90.00
_cell.angle_gamma   90.00
#
_symmetry.space_group_name_H-M   'P 1'
#
loop_
_entity.id
_entity.type
_entity.pdbx_description
1 polymer ?
#
loop_
_entity_poly.entity_id
_entity_poly.type
_entity_poly.pdbx_seq_one_letter_code
_entity_poly.pdbx_strand_id
1 'polypeptide(L)'
;MKIDDESVETDKRIIYLTFDDGPNQGTENLLKILNKRNVCATAFLVGKHAYGSKRQKDDLDLLRNNPLIELANHSFTHAHNKYTDFYKNADAVVHDFDIAKDSLKLYDKIARTPGRNIWRLNNIDVTDIKSSAEAANGLKKAGYKVIGWDLEWRPSQKMTLKGSHEAMIKKVDSIFLNDLEKTSRHLVFLTHDQYLRDADSINELDMFIEKLQKSNKFVFRKISQYPKINEILN
;
A
#
# COMPACT_ATOMS: atom_id res chain seq x y z
N MET A 1 -22.97 21.42 -0.83
CA MET A 1 -23.52 20.06 -0.98
C MET A 1 -22.48 19.11 -0.44
N LYS A 2 -22.73 18.51 0.73
CA LYS A 2 -21.93 17.41 1.26
C LYS A 2 -22.30 16.19 0.43
N ILE A 3 -21.31 15.57 -0.21
CA ILE A 3 -21.50 14.28 -0.85
C ILE A 3 -21.34 13.28 0.28
N ASP A 4 -22.48 12.76 0.73
CA ASP A 4 -22.56 11.77 1.77
C ASP A 4 -21.79 10.51 1.34
N ASP A 5 -21.00 10.03 2.31
CA ASP A 5 -20.32 8.74 2.34
C ASP A 5 -21.35 7.65 2.00
N GLU A 6 -21.17 7.00 0.84
CA GLU A 6 -21.98 5.84 0.46
C GLU A 6 -21.83 4.81 1.57
N SER A 7 -22.92 4.64 2.33
CA SER A 7 -23.03 3.66 3.41
C SER A 7 -22.60 2.30 2.89
N VAL A 8 -21.39 1.87 3.26
CA VAL A 8 -21.01 0.47 3.20
C VAL A 8 -22.11 -0.28 3.94
N GLU A 9 -22.82 -1.18 3.25
CA GLU A 9 -23.79 -2.08 3.89
C GLU A 9 -23.16 -2.59 5.18
N THR A 10 -23.89 -2.46 6.30
CA THR A 10 -23.36 -2.61 7.67
C THR A 10 -22.76 -3.98 7.97
N ASP A 11 -22.73 -4.90 7.02
CA ASP A 11 -22.19 -6.27 7.09
C ASP A 11 -20.96 -6.52 6.19
N LYS A 12 -20.55 -5.58 5.34
CA LYS A 12 -19.34 -5.72 4.50
C LYS A 12 -18.06 -5.29 5.22
N ARG A 13 -16.96 -5.97 4.90
CA ARG A 13 -15.60 -5.69 5.37
C ARG A 13 -14.79 -5.10 4.21
N ILE A 14 -13.96 -4.09 4.48
CA ILE A 14 -13.20 -3.41 3.43
C ILE A 14 -11.76 -3.91 3.41
N ILE A 15 -11.26 -4.22 2.22
CA ILE A 15 -9.85 -4.58 1.99
C ILE A 15 -9.22 -3.54 1.08
N TYR A 16 -8.08 -3.01 1.50
CA TYR A 16 -7.24 -2.12 0.72
C TYR A 16 -6.02 -2.91 0.25
N LEU A 17 -6.01 -3.33 -1.02
CA LEU A 17 -4.84 -4.01 -1.61
C LEU A 17 -3.76 -2.98 -1.90
N THR A 18 -2.60 -3.14 -1.27
CA THR A 18 -1.48 -2.22 -1.41
C THR A 18 -0.22 -2.95 -1.87
N PHE A 19 0.49 -2.34 -2.81
CA PHE A 19 1.70 -2.88 -3.42
C PHE A 19 2.85 -1.87 -3.28
N ASP A 20 3.87 -2.25 -2.52
CA ASP A 20 5.03 -1.39 -2.27
C ASP A 20 6.15 -1.67 -3.30
N ASP A 21 7.14 -0.77 -3.30
CA ASP A 21 8.36 -0.78 -4.11
C ASP A 21 8.19 -0.57 -5.62
N GLY A 22 6.98 -0.42 -6.14
CA GLY A 22 6.74 -0.29 -7.58
C GLY A 22 7.36 0.99 -8.19
N PRO A 23 7.46 1.07 -9.53
CA PRO A 23 7.21 -0.01 -10.50
C PRO A 23 8.36 -1.02 -10.58
N ASN A 24 8.02 -2.31 -10.66
CA ASN A 24 8.95 -3.44 -10.78
C ASN A 24 8.55 -4.40 -11.91
N GLN A 25 9.36 -5.44 -12.13
CA GLN A 25 9.14 -6.41 -13.22
C GLN A 25 7.78 -7.13 -13.18
N GLY A 26 7.09 -7.18 -12.03
CA GLY A 26 5.76 -7.77 -11.92
C GLY A 26 4.60 -6.78 -12.09
N THR A 27 4.86 -5.48 -12.33
CA THR A 27 3.81 -4.45 -12.48
C THR A 27 2.80 -4.82 -13.57
N GLU A 28 3.24 -5.24 -14.77
CA GLU A 28 2.31 -5.63 -15.85
C GLU A 28 1.41 -6.82 -15.45
N ASN A 29 1.95 -7.79 -14.72
CA ASN A 29 1.19 -8.97 -14.27
C ASN A 29 0.17 -8.57 -13.20
N LEU A 30 0.54 -7.68 -12.29
CA LEU A 30 -0.40 -7.08 -11.34
C LEU A 30 -1.58 -6.42 -12.07
N LEU A 31 -1.29 -5.56 -13.04
CA LEU A 31 -2.33 -4.88 -13.82
C LEU A 31 -3.26 -5.85 -14.54
N LYS A 32 -2.72 -6.93 -15.13
CA LYS A 32 -3.52 -8.00 -15.76
C LYS A 32 -4.49 -8.66 -14.76
N ILE A 33 -4.02 -8.99 -13.56
CA ILE A 33 -4.86 -9.59 -12.51
C ILE A 33 -5.96 -8.62 -12.09
N LEU A 34 -5.61 -7.37 -11.76
CA LEU A 34 -6.56 -6.37 -11.29
C LEU A 34 -7.63 -6.06 -12.34
N ASN A 35 -7.24 -5.91 -13.61
CA ASN A 35 -8.16 -5.71 -14.72
C ASN A 35 -9.07 -6.93 -14.93
N LYS A 36 -8.52 -8.16 -14.90
CA LYS A 36 -9.29 -9.40 -15.01
C LYS A 36 -10.36 -9.50 -13.92
N ARG A 37 -10.04 -9.09 -12.69
CA ARG A 37 -10.93 -9.17 -11.53
C ARG A 37 -11.79 -7.93 -11.33
N ASN A 38 -11.54 -6.85 -12.08
CA ASN A 38 -12.12 -5.53 -11.88
C ASN A 38 -12.00 -5.06 -10.42
N VAL A 39 -10.79 -5.14 -9.86
CA VAL A 39 -10.48 -4.80 -8.47
C VAL A 39 -9.49 -3.65 -8.42
N CYS A 40 -9.78 -2.66 -7.58
CA CYS A 40 -8.87 -1.54 -7.35
C CYS A 40 -7.77 -1.86 -6.33
N ALA A 41 -6.64 -1.15 -6.45
CA ALA A 41 -5.50 -1.24 -5.54
C ALA A 41 -4.76 0.10 -5.44
N THR A 42 -3.86 0.23 -4.48
CA THR A 42 -2.97 1.38 -4.31
C THR A 42 -1.51 0.92 -4.44
N ALA A 43 -0.75 1.52 -5.35
CA ALA A 43 0.67 1.28 -5.54
C ALA A 43 1.50 2.37 -4.83
N PHE A 44 2.28 1.99 -3.83
CA PHE A 44 3.24 2.86 -3.16
C PHE A 44 4.56 2.82 -3.94
N LEU A 45 4.86 3.91 -4.64
CA LEU A 45 5.94 3.96 -5.61
C LEU A 45 7.23 4.54 -5.04
N VAL A 46 8.35 3.94 -5.44
CA VAL A 46 9.69 4.45 -5.16
C VAL A 46 10.14 5.34 -6.31
N GLY A 47 10.46 6.59 -6.01
CA GLY A 47 10.83 7.58 -7.04
C GLY A 47 12.02 7.16 -7.90
N LYS A 48 13.05 6.54 -7.32
CA LYS A 48 14.18 6.00 -8.11
C LYS A 48 13.79 4.90 -9.08
N HIS A 49 12.81 4.07 -8.75
CA HIS A 49 12.39 2.97 -9.62
C HIS A 49 11.69 3.51 -10.86
N ALA A 50 10.81 4.51 -10.71
CA ALA A 50 10.13 5.17 -11.84
C ALA A 50 11.06 5.71 -12.94
N TYR A 51 12.31 6.02 -12.60
CA TYR A 51 13.31 6.58 -13.52
C TYR A 51 14.53 5.67 -13.72
N GLY A 52 14.51 4.45 -13.18
CA GLY A 52 15.66 3.53 -13.19
C GLY A 52 15.92 2.88 -14.55
N SER A 53 14.90 2.75 -15.40
CA SER A 53 15.02 2.19 -16.74
C SER A 53 13.86 2.63 -17.63
N LYS A 54 14.00 2.45 -18.96
CA LYS A 54 12.90 2.66 -19.91
C LYS A 54 11.67 1.81 -19.54
N ARG A 55 11.89 0.54 -19.21
CA ARG A 55 10.82 -0.38 -18.80
C ARG A 55 10.06 0.14 -17.57
N GLN A 56 10.76 0.57 -16.52
CA GLN A 56 10.09 1.08 -15.33
C GLN A 56 9.33 2.39 -15.57
N LYS A 57 9.81 3.22 -16.50
CA LYS A 57 9.07 4.41 -16.93
C LYS A 57 7.79 4.01 -17.67
N ASP A 58 7.86 3.05 -18.57
CA ASP A 58 6.69 2.53 -19.28
C ASP A 58 5.69 1.88 -18.29
N ASP A 59 6.18 1.12 -17.31
CA ASP A 59 5.38 0.53 -16.22
C ASP A 59 4.69 1.60 -15.35
N LEU A 60 5.37 2.71 -15.04
CA LEU A 60 4.76 3.85 -14.36
C LEU A 60 3.61 4.46 -15.18
N ASP A 61 3.80 4.63 -16.49
CA ASP A 61 2.76 5.18 -17.36
C ASP A 61 1.55 4.23 -17.46
N LEU A 62 1.78 2.91 -17.46
CA LEU A 62 0.70 1.92 -17.37
C LEU A 62 -0.08 2.04 -16.06
N LEU A 63 0.61 2.18 -14.92
CA LEU A 63 -0.04 2.36 -13.63
C LEU A 63 -0.86 3.66 -13.57
N ARG A 64 -0.28 4.78 -14.06
CA ARG A 64 -0.92 6.10 -14.03
C ARG A 64 -2.18 6.17 -14.91
N ASN A 65 -2.21 5.43 -16.02
CA ASN A 65 -3.34 5.40 -16.94
C ASN A 65 -4.40 4.34 -16.60
N ASN A 66 -4.18 3.51 -15.57
CA ASN A 66 -5.14 2.48 -15.17
C ASN A 66 -6.13 3.02 -14.10
N PRO A 67 -7.45 3.04 -14.37
CA PRO A 67 -8.44 3.60 -13.44
C PRO A 67 -8.60 2.80 -12.13
N LEU A 68 -8.19 1.52 -12.11
CA LEU A 68 -8.22 0.67 -10.92
C LEU A 68 -7.08 0.97 -9.96
N ILE A 69 -6.05 1.68 -10.40
CA ILE A 69 -4.87 1.98 -9.59
C ILE A 69 -4.96 3.37 -8.97
N GLU A 70 -4.51 3.46 -7.74
CA GLU A 70 -4.11 4.71 -7.09
C GLU A 70 -2.59 4.70 -6.90
N LEU A 71 -1.96 5.85 -7.10
CA LEU A 71 -0.54 6.02 -6.86
C LEU A 71 -0.32 6.75 -5.54
N ALA A 72 0.57 6.22 -4.71
CA ALA A 72 0.94 6.79 -3.42
C ALA A 72 2.46 6.79 -3.23
N ASN A 73 2.95 7.54 -2.25
CA ASN A 73 4.36 7.86 -2.10
C ASN A 73 5.09 6.84 -1.21
N HIS A 74 6.15 6.20 -1.72
CA HIS A 74 7.00 5.29 -0.96
C HIS A 74 8.44 5.78 -0.80
N SER A 75 8.62 7.10 -0.66
CA SER A 75 9.92 7.79 -0.67
C SER A 75 10.60 7.76 -2.05
N PHE A 76 11.66 8.56 -2.21
CA PHE A 76 12.42 8.60 -3.45
C PHE A 76 13.48 7.51 -3.49
N THR A 77 14.19 7.31 -2.38
CA THR A 77 15.37 6.44 -2.32
C THR A 77 15.10 5.04 -1.76
N HIS A 78 13.90 4.80 -1.23
CA HIS A 78 13.59 3.60 -0.44
C HIS A 78 14.59 3.40 0.71
N ALA A 79 14.96 4.50 1.38
CA ALA A 79 15.98 4.53 2.42
C ALA A 79 17.35 3.95 2.00
N HIS A 80 17.61 3.75 0.71
CA HIS A 80 18.75 2.97 0.22
C HIS A 80 18.89 1.59 0.90
N ASN A 81 17.78 1.00 1.36
CA ASN A 81 17.75 -0.20 2.20
C ASN A 81 18.53 -0.09 3.54
N LYS A 82 18.87 1.14 3.98
CA LYS A 82 19.55 1.45 5.25
C LYS A 82 18.58 2.09 6.24
N TYR A 83 17.48 1.39 6.54
CA TYR A 83 16.35 1.94 7.31
C TYR A 83 16.75 2.56 8.65
N THR A 84 17.59 1.87 9.43
CA THR A 84 18.01 2.37 10.75
C THR A 84 18.74 3.71 10.68
N ASP A 85 19.56 3.92 9.65
CA ASP A 85 20.29 5.19 9.48
C ASP A 85 19.40 6.26 8.85
N PHE A 86 18.59 5.88 7.86
CA PHE A 86 17.65 6.79 7.20
C PHE A 86 16.71 7.47 8.18
N TYR A 87 16.09 6.72 9.10
CA TYR A 87 15.11 7.26 10.04
C TYR A 87 15.69 8.07 11.21
N LYS A 88 17.02 8.15 11.35
CA LYS A 88 17.65 9.01 12.38
C LYS A 88 17.53 10.50 12.06
N ASN A 89 17.31 10.87 10.80
CA ASN A 89 17.25 12.26 10.36
C ASN A 89 15.87 12.56 9.77
N ALA A 90 14.99 13.16 10.57
CA ALA A 90 13.62 13.46 10.18
C ALA A 90 13.54 14.38 8.95
N ASP A 91 14.38 15.41 8.89
CA ASP A 91 14.39 16.37 7.77
C ASP A 91 14.82 15.70 6.46
N ALA A 92 15.83 14.83 6.51
CA ALA A 92 16.26 14.06 5.36
C ALA A 92 15.15 13.10 4.87
N VAL A 93 14.41 12.49 5.80
CA VAL A 93 13.26 11.65 5.45
C VAL A 93 12.17 12.47 4.76
N VAL A 94 11.76 13.60 5.33
CA VAL A 94 10.75 14.48 4.73
C VAL A 94 11.18 14.93 3.34
N HIS A 95 12.44 15.37 3.21
CA HIS A 95 12.99 15.78 1.93
C HIS A 95 12.95 14.66 0.88
N ASP A 96 13.29 13.42 1.26
CA ASP A 96 13.21 12.26 0.36
C ASP A 96 11.78 11.99 -0.14
N PHE A 97 10.79 12.16 0.74
CA PHE A 97 9.37 12.07 0.38
C PHE A 97 8.91 13.23 -0.50
N ASP A 98 9.41 14.45 -0.29
CA ASP A 98 9.10 15.61 -1.12
C ASP A 98 9.66 15.43 -2.54
N ILE A 99 10.88 14.92 -2.70
CA ILE A 99 11.44 14.58 -4.03
C ILE A 99 10.54 13.56 -4.74
N ALA A 100 10.10 12.51 -4.06
CA ALA A 100 9.17 11.54 -4.66
C ALA A 100 7.84 12.17 -5.03
N LYS A 101 7.27 13.01 -4.15
CA LYS A 101 6.01 13.72 -4.39
C LYS A 101 6.10 14.58 -5.65
N ASP A 102 7.16 15.38 -5.77
CA ASP A 102 7.34 16.31 -6.90
C ASP A 102 7.68 15.56 -8.19
N SER A 103 8.60 14.59 -8.13
CA SER A 103 9.00 13.82 -9.33
C SER A 103 7.89 12.92 -9.85
N LEU A 104 7.06 12.34 -8.99
CA LEU A 104 5.96 11.43 -9.39
C LEU A 104 4.59 12.14 -9.49
N LYS A 105 4.50 13.41 -9.10
CA LYS A 105 3.27 14.22 -9.06
C LYS A 105 2.20 13.66 -8.10
N LEU A 106 2.61 13.23 -6.91
CA LEU A 106 1.77 12.56 -5.90
C LEU A 106 1.26 13.55 -4.84
N TYR A 107 0.41 14.49 -5.23
CA TYR A 107 0.08 15.66 -4.40
C TYR A 107 -0.93 15.40 -3.27
N ASP A 108 -1.59 14.24 -3.23
CA ASP A 108 -2.51 13.87 -2.15
C ASP A 108 -1.82 13.60 -0.80
N LYS A 109 -0.47 13.49 -0.84
CA LYS A 109 0.43 13.24 0.29
C LYS A 109 0.04 11.99 1.10
N ILE A 110 -0.55 11.00 0.46
CA ILE A 110 -0.68 9.64 1.02
C ILE A 110 0.69 8.96 0.87
N ALA A 111 1.22 8.47 1.98
CA ALA A 111 2.58 7.95 2.05
C ALA A 111 2.67 6.67 2.87
N ARG A 112 3.68 5.85 2.58
CA ARG A 112 4.11 4.74 3.43
C ARG A 112 5.62 4.74 3.56
N THR A 113 6.10 4.50 4.77
CA THR A 113 7.51 4.49 5.13
C THR A 113 8.22 3.19 4.71
N PRO A 114 9.34 3.24 3.96
CA PRO A 114 10.17 2.08 3.63
C PRO A 114 10.52 1.21 4.84
N GLY A 115 10.12 -0.07 4.83
CA GLY A 115 10.48 -1.04 5.87
C GLY A 115 9.98 -0.71 7.29
N ARG A 116 8.92 0.09 7.43
CA ARG A 116 8.32 0.45 8.72
C ARG A 116 6.80 0.43 8.67
N ASN A 117 6.16 -0.23 9.64
CA ASN A 117 4.72 -0.24 9.81
C ASN A 117 4.29 0.91 10.73
N ILE A 118 4.17 2.10 10.14
CA ILE A 118 3.89 3.36 10.84
C ILE A 118 2.56 3.93 10.38
N TRP A 119 1.84 4.55 11.30
CA TRP A 119 0.58 5.24 11.03
C TRP A 119 0.63 6.67 11.59
N ARG A 120 0.21 7.64 10.76
CA ARG A 120 0.04 9.05 11.13
C ARG A 120 -1.22 9.60 10.48
N LEU A 121 -2.35 9.38 11.15
CA LEU A 121 -3.65 10.01 10.89
C LEU A 121 -4.12 10.73 12.16
N ASN A 122 -5.19 11.52 12.08
CA ASN A 122 -5.74 12.21 13.25
C ASN A 122 -6.20 11.25 14.36
N ASN A 123 -6.71 10.08 13.98
CA ASN A 123 -7.23 9.06 14.87
C ASN A 123 -6.27 7.88 15.09
N ILE A 124 -5.11 7.84 14.41
CA ILE A 124 -4.17 6.72 14.50
C ILE A 124 -2.74 7.26 14.55
N ASP A 125 -2.06 7.00 15.66
CA ASP A 125 -0.64 7.31 15.86
C ASP A 125 0.09 6.05 16.34
N VAL A 126 0.77 5.36 15.43
CA VAL A 126 1.45 4.10 15.72
C VAL A 126 2.85 4.11 15.11
N THR A 127 3.83 3.63 15.87
CA THR A 127 5.20 3.41 15.41
C THR A 127 5.67 2.04 15.87
N ASP A 128 6.19 1.23 14.94
CA ASP A 128 6.73 -0.09 15.22
C ASP A 128 8.10 -0.05 15.92
N ILE A 129 9.00 0.83 15.44
CA ILE A 129 10.34 1.03 15.99
C ILE A 129 10.46 2.46 16.49
N LYS A 130 10.60 2.63 17.81
CA LYS A 130 10.62 3.94 18.50
C LYS A 130 11.59 4.95 17.89
N SER A 131 12.75 4.51 17.40
CA SER A 131 13.74 5.41 16.78
C SER A 131 13.28 6.03 15.45
N SER A 132 12.22 5.51 14.84
CA SER A 132 11.61 6.07 13.62
C SER A 132 10.49 7.08 13.91
N ALA A 133 10.11 7.29 15.18
CA ALA A 133 8.97 8.14 15.54
C ALA A 133 9.16 9.61 15.12
N GLU A 134 10.35 10.18 15.33
CA GLU A 134 10.62 11.58 14.96
C GLU A 134 10.53 11.82 13.46
N ALA A 135 11.06 10.89 12.65
CA ALA A 135 10.91 10.94 11.20
C ALA A 135 9.45 10.85 10.75
N ALA A 136 8.67 9.94 11.36
CA ALA A 136 7.23 9.83 11.09
C ALA A 136 6.46 11.09 11.50
N ASN A 137 6.82 11.71 12.62
CA ASN A 137 6.24 12.97 13.07
C ASN A 137 6.61 14.13 12.12
N GLY A 138 7.83 14.14 11.59
CA GLY A 138 8.25 15.05 10.53
C GLY A 138 7.37 14.94 9.29
N LEU A 139 7.12 13.71 8.82
CA LEU A 139 6.20 13.45 7.71
C LEU A 139 4.79 13.98 7.99
N LYS A 140 4.23 13.70 9.18
CA LYS A 140 2.92 14.22 9.59
C LYS A 140 2.89 15.75 9.55
N LYS A 141 3.89 16.42 10.14
CA LYS A 141 4.04 17.89 10.14
C LYS A 141 4.15 18.47 8.74
N ALA A 142 4.81 17.75 7.82
CA ALA A 142 4.88 18.11 6.41
C ALA A 142 3.58 17.82 5.63
N GLY A 143 2.53 17.33 6.29
CA GLY A 143 1.21 17.07 5.72
C GLY A 143 1.05 15.68 5.09
N TYR A 144 1.98 14.77 5.30
CA TYR A 144 1.86 13.39 4.83
C TYR A 144 0.97 12.55 5.74
N LYS A 145 -0.03 11.90 5.15
CA LYS A 145 -0.86 10.87 5.78
C LYS A 145 -0.13 9.55 5.65
N VAL A 146 0.47 9.09 6.75
CA VAL A 146 1.28 7.86 6.73
C VAL A 146 0.40 6.66 7.05
N ILE A 147 0.39 5.68 6.15
CA ILE A 147 -0.42 4.46 6.24
C ILE A 147 0.49 3.24 6.33
N GLY A 148 0.34 2.45 7.40
CA GLY A 148 1.01 1.16 7.57
C GLY A 148 0.19 0.02 6.96
N TRP A 149 0.21 -1.15 7.58
CA TRP A 149 -0.58 -2.30 7.16
C TRP A 149 -1.03 -3.17 8.34
N ASP A 150 -2.10 -3.94 8.14
CA ASP A 150 -2.64 -4.90 9.11
C ASP A 150 -2.16 -6.32 8.81
N LEU A 151 -2.06 -6.68 7.52
CA LEU A 151 -1.63 -7.98 7.05
C LEU A 151 -0.59 -7.85 5.94
N GLU A 152 0.45 -8.68 5.98
CA GLU A 152 1.51 -8.70 4.97
C GLU A 152 1.65 -10.09 4.33
N TRP A 153 1.59 -10.14 3.00
CA TRP A 153 1.99 -11.32 2.23
C TRP A 153 3.46 -11.23 1.85
N ARG A 154 4.27 -11.79 2.74
CA ARG A 154 5.74 -11.84 2.62
C ARG A 154 6.19 -12.78 1.49
N PRO A 155 7.39 -12.53 0.93
CA PRO A 155 7.95 -13.39 -0.10
C PRO A 155 8.58 -14.66 0.50
N SER A 156 8.83 -15.62 -0.39
CA SER A 156 9.74 -16.74 -0.17
C SER A 156 11.19 -16.27 -0.29
N GLN A 157 12.16 -17.14 0.00
CA GLN A 157 13.58 -16.86 -0.23
C GLN A 157 13.91 -16.60 -1.72
N LYS A 158 13.04 -17.03 -2.63
CA LYS A 158 13.19 -16.85 -4.09
C LYS A 158 12.52 -15.57 -4.60
N MET A 159 12.05 -14.68 -3.71
CA MET A 159 11.30 -13.46 -4.08
C MET A 159 10.00 -13.74 -4.85
N THR A 160 9.33 -14.84 -4.50
CA THR A 160 7.99 -15.23 -4.98
C THR A 160 6.98 -15.16 -3.83
N LEU A 161 5.67 -15.19 -4.08
CA LEU A 161 4.70 -15.22 -2.98
C LEU A 161 4.87 -16.49 -2.12
N LYS A 162 4.87 -16.32 -0.79
CA LYS A 162 5.06 -17.45 0.15
C LYS A 162 3.72 -18.07 0.54
N GLY A 163 3.61 -19.40 0.37
CA GLY A 163 2.41 -20.15 0.74
C GLY A 163 1.29 -19.97 -0.28
N SER A 164 0.06 -20.32 0.10
CA SER A 164 -1.09 -20.27 -0.79
C SER A 164 -2.12 -19.23 -0.39
N HIS A 165 -2.99 -18.89 -1.33
CA HIS A 165 -4.14 -18.03 -1.14
C HIS A 165 -5.12 -18.56 -0.11
N GLU A 166 -5.32 -19.88 0.05
CA GLU A 166 -6.14 -20.41 1.14
C GLU A 166 -5.56 -20.08 2.51
N ALA A 167 -4.24 -20.21 2.67
CA ALA A 167 -3.58 -19.85 3.92
C ALA A 167 -3.70 -18.35 4.19
N MET A 168 -3.62 -17.52 3.15
CA MET A 168 -3.77 -16.07 3.28
C MET A 168 -5.21 -15.66 3.60
N ILE A 169 -6.22 -16.29 2.98
CA ILE A 169 -7.64 -16.04 3.29
C ILE A 169 -7.94 -16.38 4.75
N LYS A 170 -7.40 -17.49 5.28
CA LYS A 170 -7.53 -17.82 6.71
C LYS A 170 -6.94 -16.74 7.62
N LYS A 171 -5.85 -16.08 7.21
CA LYS A 171 -5.28 -14.95 7.97
C LYS A 171 -6.17 -13.71 7.90
N VAL A 172 -6.73 -13.41 6.72
CA VAL A 172 -7.73 -12.35 6.55
C VAL A 172 -8.92 -12.58 7.47
N ASP A 173 -9.51 -13.78 7.42
CA ASP A 173 -10.63 -14.15 8.28
C ASP A 173 -10.27 -14.05 9.77
N SER A 174 -9.07 -14.49 10.15
CA SER A 174 -8.58 -14.39 11.53
C SER A 174 -8.44 -12.94 12.00
N ILE A 175 -7.93 -12.02 11.16
CA ILE A 175 -7.83 -10.60 11.51
C ILE A 175 -9.21 -10.02 11.80
N PHE A 176 -10.16 -10.22 10.88
CA PHE A 176 -11.52 -9.69 11.06
C PHE A 176 -12.32 -10.39 12.16
N LEU A 177 -12.02 -11.64 12.48
CA LEU A 177 -12.68 -12.36 13.58
C LEU A 177 -12.22 -11.83 14.95
N ASN A 178 -10.97 -11.38 15.03
CA ASN A 178 -10.33 -10.95 16.28
C ASN A 178 -10.20 -9.41 16.38
N ASP A 179 -10.76 -8.64 15.43
CA ASP A 179 -10.72 -7.16 15.38
C ASP A 179 -9.28 -6.62 15.50
N LEU A 180 -8.35 -7.20 14.74
CA LEU A 180 -6.91 -6.89 14.80
C LEU A 180 -6.48 -5.74 13.90
N GLU A 181 -7.41 -5.16 13.15
CA GLU A 181 -7.18 -4.02 12.26
C GLU A 181 -6.94 -2.72 13.03
N LYS A 182 -6.22 -1.78 12.42
CA LYS A 182 -6.09 -0.42 12.99
C LYS A 182 -7.41 0.35 13.01
N THR A 183 -8.31 0.06 12.08
CA THR A 183 -9.68 0.58 12.07
C THR A 183 -10.60 -0.60 11.86
N SER A 184 -11.53 -0.83 12.80
CA SER A 184 -12.43 -1.98 12.76
C SER A 184 -13.10 -2.11 11.38
N ARG A 185 -13.09 -3.33 10.82
CA ARG A 185 -13.63 -3.67 9.50
C ARG A 185 -12.88 -3.11 8.28
N HIS A 186 -11.73 -2.46 8.47
CA HIS A 186 -10.88 -1.94 7.40
C HIS A 186 -9.49 -2.56 7.46
N LEU A 187 -9.21 -3.51 6.57
CA LEU A 187 -7.93 -4.22 6.49
C LEU A 187 -7.06 -3.63 5.38
N VAL A 188 -5.89 -3.11 5.75
CA VAL A 188 -4.83 -2.71 4.81
C VAL A 188 -3.89 -3.89 4.58
N PHE A 189 -3.89 -4.40 3.35
CA PHE A 189 -3.14 -5.57 2.92
C PHE A 189 -1.88 -5.15 2.17
N LEU A 190 -0.71 -5.56 2.64
CA LEU A 190 0.59 -5.28 2.03
C LEU A 190 1.12 -6.51 1.27
N THR A 191 1.55 -6.29 0.04
CA THR A 191 2.50 -7.16 -0.66
C THR A 191 3.32 -6.32 -1.65
N HIS A 192 4.08 -6.95 -2.55
CA HIS A 192 4.92 -6.23 -3.51
C HIS A 192 4.73 -6.82 -4.91
N ASP A 193 4.66 -5.96 -5.91
CA ASP A 193 4.51 -6.37 -7.31
C ASP A 193 5.73 -7.15 -7.82
N GLN A 194 6.93 -6.90 -7.25
CA GLN A 194 8.15 -7.64 -7.56
C GLN A 194 8.05 -9.16 -7.33
N TYR A 195 7.07 -9.63 -6.55
CA TYR A 195 6.83 -11.06 -6.31
C TYR A 195 6.08 -11.75 -7.45
N LEU A 196 5.48 -10.99 -8.38
CA LEU A 196 4.57 -11.50 -9.42
C LEU A 196 5.29 -11.77 -10.74
N ARG A 197 6.41 -12.50 -10.66
CA ARG A 197 7.30 -12.79 -11.80
C ARG A 197 7.15 -14.22 -12.33
N ASP A 198 6.57 -15.11 -11.54
CA ASP A 198 6.35 -16.51 -11.88
C ASP A 198 4.85 -16.85 -11.93
N ALA A 199 4.53 -17.92 -12.65
CA ALA A 199 3.14 -18.34 -12.88
C ALA A 199 2.42 -18.70 -11.59
N ASP A 200 3.11 -19.29 -10.61
CA ASP A 200 2.50 -19.71 -9.35
C ASP A 200 2.12 -18.47 -8.53
N SER A 201 3.03 -17.50 -8.34
CA SER A 201 2.71 -16.25 -7.63
C SER A 201 1.58 -15.47 -8.29
N ILE A 202 1.56 -15.43 -9.63
CA ILE A 202 0.46 -14.79 -10.38
C ILE A 202 -0.86 -15.50 -10.09
N ASN A 203 -0.87 -16.84 -10.12
CA ASN A 203 -2.05 -17.64 -9.85
C ASN A 203 -2.52 -17.52 -8.38
N GLU A 204 -1.60 -17.49 -7.41
CA GLU A 204 -1.94 -17.34 -6.00
C GLU A 204 -2.62 -15.99 -5.71
N LEU A 205 -2.11 -14.89 -6.26
CA LEU A 205 -2.76 -13.59 -6.09
C LEU A 205 -4.12 -13.54 -6.81
N ASP A 206 -4.20 -14.09 -8.02
CA ASP A 206 -5.44 -14.13 -8.80
C ASP A 206 -6.54 -14.92 -8.09
N MET A 207 -6.20 -16.10 -7.57
CA MET A 207 -7.12 -16.96 -6.80
C MET A 207 -7.48 -16.38 -5.43
N PHE A 208 -6.55 -15.67 -4.78
CA PHE A 208 -6.81 -14.93 -3.54
C PHE A 208 -7.92 -13.89 -3.74
N ILE A 209 -7.76 -13.03 -4.75
CA ILE A 209 -8.75 -11.99 -5.07
C ILE A 209 -10.09 -12.63 -5.46
N GLU A 210 -10.07 -13.66 -6.30
CA GLU A 210 -11.29 -14.36 -6.72
C GLU A 210 -12.10 -14.91 -5.54
N LYS A 211 -11.45 -15.63 -4.62
CA LYS A 211 -12.14 -16.24 -3.49
C LYS A 211 -12.70 -15.20 -2.53
N LEU A 212 -11.98 -14.09 -2.31
CA LEU A 212 -12.50 -12.97 -1.53
C LEU A 212 -13.74 -12.34 -2.18
N GLN A 213 -13.73 -12.11 -3.50
CA GLN A 213 -14.91 -11.62 -4.23
C GLN A 213 -16.10 -12.59 -4.13
N LYS A 214 -15.85 -13.89 -4.36
CA LYS A 214 -16.90 -14.94 -4.31
C LYS A 214 -17.53 -15.11 -2.93
N SER A 215 -16.84 -14.73 -1.85
CA SER A 215 -17.41 -14.78 -0.51
C SER A 215 -18.57 -13.81 -0.30
N ASN A 216 -18.66 -12.74 -1.12
CA ASN A 216 -19.59 -11.62 -0.96
C ASN A 216 -19.50 -10.94 0.43
N LYS A 217 -18.41 -11.11 1.18
CA LYS A 217 -18.19 -10.44 2.48
C LYS A 217 -17.30 -9.20 2.38
N PHE A 218 -16.51 -9.11 1.30
CA PHE A 218 -15.45 -8.13 1.17
C PHE A 218 -15.71 -7.16 0.02
N VAL A 219 -15.31 -5.91 0.22
CA VAL A 219 -15.30 -4.87 -0.80
C VAL A 219 -13.88 -4.31 -0.91
N PHE A 220 -13.38 -4.13 -2.12
CA PHE A 220 -12.08 -3.54 -2.38
C PHE A 220 -12.20 -2.03 -2.56
N ARG A 221 -11.27 -1.28 -1.95
CA ARG A 221 -11.21 0.18 -2.00
C ARG A 221 -9.76 0.65 -2.12
N LYS A 222 -9.58 1.87 -2.65
CA LYS A 222 -8.29 2.57 -2.71
C LYS A 222 -8.00 3.23 -1.35
N ILE A 223 -6.73 3.44 -1.02
CA ILE A 223 -6.31 4.01 0.26
C ILE A 223 -6.85 5.43 0.47
N SER A 224 -7.07 6.24 -0.57
CA SER A 224 -7.79 7.53 -0.42
C SER A 224 -9.21 7.42 0.14
N GLN A 225 -9.78 6.22 0.17
CA GLN A 225 -11.08 5.91 0.76
C GLN A 225 -10.95 5.27 2.15
N TYR A 226 -9.76 5.29 2.75
CA TYR A 226 -9.56 4.84 4.14
C TYR A 226 -10.19 5.85 5.11
N PRO A 227 -10.86 5.41 6.19
CA PRO A 227 -11.53 6.33 7.11
C PRO A 227 -10.61 7.43 7.63
N LYS A 228 -11.10 8.67 7.59
CA LYS A 228 -10.41 9.88 8.07
C LYS A 228 -9.10 10.23 7.37
N ILE A 229 -8.73 9.55 6.28
CA ILE A 229 -7.47 9.83 5.56
C ILE A 229 -7.46 11.22 4.89
N ASN A 230 -8.63 11.77 4.57
CA ASN A 230 -8.77 13.06 3.90
C ASN A 230 -8.97 14.24 4.87
N GLU A 231 -8.95 13.99 6.17
CA GLU A 231 -8.95 15.07 7.16
C GLU A 231 -7.66 15.89 7.07
N ILE A 232 -7.76 17.19 7.38
CA ILE A 232 -6.58 18.03 7.60
C ILE A 232 -5.92 17.53 8.89
N LEU A 233 -4.62 17.25 8.82
CA LEU A 233 -3.87 16.74 9.97
C LEU A 233 -3.72 17.84 11.03
N ASN A 234 -3.97 17.47 12.29
CA ASN A 234 -3.73 18.31 13.48
C ASN A 234 -2.29 18.24 13.97
#